data_AF-A0A6A4S699-F1
#
_entry.id   AF-A0A6A4S699-F1
#
_cell.length_a   1.000
_cell.length_b   1.000
_cell.length_c   1.000
_cell.angle_alpha   90.00
_cell.angle_beta   90.00
_cell.angle_gamma   90.00
#
_symmetry.space_group_name_H-M   'P 1'
#
loop_
_entity.id
_entity.type
_entity.pdbx_description
1 polymer ?
#
loop_
_entity_poly.entity_id
_entity_poly.type
_entity_poly.pdbx_seq_one_letter_code
_entity_poly.pdbx_strand_id
1 'polypeptide(L)'
;MCSSVTPLQKCHHSADLFLNGMREKKTMDASYLGQLIHRRQLEIEEKLIEEETARRVEELVAKRVEEELEKRKDEIEREVLRRVEEAKRIMERQLLEELERQRQAELAAQKAREEEEKCKREELEKILEENNRKIADAQARLAEEQLRIVEEQRKIHEERMKLEQDRQRQQKEEQKMILGKGKSRPKLSFSLKATE
;
A
#
# COMPACT_ATOMS: atom_id res chain seq x y z
N MET A 1 100.67 91.37 -6.65
CA MET A 1 100.09 91.38 -8.01
C MET A 1 98.75 90.66 -7.96
N CYS A 2 97.65 91.37 -8.23
CA CYS A 2 96.33 90.76 -8.38
C CYS A 2 96.23 90.14 -9.77
N SER A 3 96.21 88.81 -9.89
CA SER A 3 95.97 88.15 -11.17
C SER A 3 94.47 88.01 -11.40
N SER A 4 93.91 88.92 -12.20
CA SER A 4 92.53 88.89 -12.68
C SER A 4 92.37 87.87 -13.81
N VAL A 5 91.66 86.77 -13.53
CA VAL A 5 91.32 85.74 -14.54
C VAL A 5 90.34 86.32 -15.57
N THR A 6 90.60 86.07 -16.87
CA THR A 6 89.83 86.59 -18.01
C THR A 6 88.41 85.99 -18.07
N PRO A 7 87.39 86.75 -18.52
CA PRO A 7 85.99 86.28 -18.54
C PRO A 7 85.77 85.01 -19.37
N LEU A 8 86.48 84.84 -20.49
CA LEU A 8 86.34 83.67 -21.37
C LEU A 8 86.77 82.36 -20.68
N GLN A 9 87.83 82.43 -19.87
CA GLN A 9 88.37 81.27 -19.13
C GLN A 9 87.45 80.86 -17.97
N LYS A 10 86.71 81.82 -17.40
CA LYS A 10 85.63 81.55 -16.44
C LYS A 10 84.42 80.87 -17.11
N CYS A 11 84.09 81.24 -18.35
CA CYS A 11 83.00 80.59 -19.10
C CYS A 11 83.32 79.13 -19.46
N HIS A 12 84.55 78.82 -19.88
CA HIS A 12 84.97 77.43 -20.15
C HIS A 12 84.99 76.57 -18.88
N HIS A 13 85.55 77.09 -17.78
CA HIS A 13 85.55 76.37 -16.51
C HIS A 13 84.13 76.13 -15.98
N SER A 14 83.21 77.09 -16.19
CA SER A 14 81.79 76.93 -15.85
C SER A 14 81.09 75.86 -16.70
N ALA A 15 81.40 75.77 -18.00
CA ALA A 15 80.83 74.75 -18.88
C ALA A 15 81.36 73.34 -18.55
N ASP A 16 82.65 73.22 -18.20
CA ASP A 16 83.27 71.95 -17.78
C ASP A 16 82.72 71.46 -16.44
N LEU A 17 82.53 72.36 -15.46
CA LEU A 17 81.87 72.03 -14.19
C LEU A 17 80.42 71.56 -14.40
N PHE A 18 79.69 72.16 -15.34
CA PHE A 18 78.33 71.75 -15.68
C PHE A 18 78.28 70.37 -16.37
N LEU A 19 79.18 70.12 -17.33
CA LEU A 19 79.30 68.81 -18.01
C LEU A 19 79.75 67.69 -17.06
N ASN A 20 80.67 67.99 -16.13
CA ASN A 20 81.08 67.07 -15.07
C ASN A 20 79.93 66.79 -14.10
N GLY A 21 79.17 67.80 -13.67
CA GLY A 21 77.97 67.60 -12.85
C GLY A 21 76.90 66.75 -13.54
N MET A 22 76.70 66.91 -14.86
CA MET A 22 75.80 66.03 -15.63
C MET A 22 76.33 64.60 -15.76
N ARG A 23 77.66 64.41 -15.82
CA ARG A 23 78.29 63.08 -15.86
C ARG A 23 78.19 62.38 -14.51
N GLU A 24 78.46 63.09 -13.42
CA GLU A 24 78.31 62.63 -12.04
C GLU A 24 76.86 62.23 -11.74
N LYS A 25 75.89 63.04 -12.17
CA LYS A 25 74.46 62.72 -12.07
C LYS A 25 74.11 61.43 -12.84
N LYS A 26 74.59 61.30 -14.09
CA LYS A 26 74.39 60.07 -14.88
C LYS A 26 75.04 58.84 -14.24
N THR A 27 76.22 58.96 -13.64
CA THR A 27 76.89 57.85 -12.94
C THR A 27 76.18 57.49 -11.63
N MET A 28 75.66 58.47 -10.90
CA MET A 28 74.86 58.26 -9.69
C MET A 28 73.53 57.57 -10.04
N ASP A 29 72.85 58.01 -11.10
CA ASP A 29 71.61 57.40 -11.60
C ASP A 29 71.85 55.96 -12.08
N ALA A 30 72.97 55.69 -12.78
CA ALA A 30 73.36 54.34 -13.19
C ALA A 30 73.72 53.44 -11.99
N SER A 31 74.38 53.99 -10.97
CA SER A 31 74.69 53.26 -9.73
C SER A 31 73.42 52.90 -8.97
N TYR A 32 72.46 53.83 -8.86
CA TYR A 32 71.16 53.59 -8.24
C TYR A 32 70.35 52.52 -9.00
N LEU A 33 70.34 52.59 -10.34
CA LEU A 33 69.69 51.57 -11.17
C LEU A 33 70.34 50.18 -11.00
N GLY A 34 71.67 50.12 -10.88
CA GLY A 34 72.40 48.88 -10.58
C GLY A 34 72.04 48.29 -9.21
N GLN A 35 71.93 49.13 -8.17
CA GLN A 35 71.47 48.69 -6.84
C GLN A 35 70.04 48.17 -6.87
N LEU A 36 69.15 48.81 -7.62
CA LEU A 36 67.75 48.39 -7.76
C LEU A 36 67.63 47.03 -8.48
N ILE A 37 68.43 46.81 -9.53
CA ILE A 37 68.48 45.53 -10.25
C ILE A 37 69.03 44.42 -9.34
N HIS A 38 70.11 44.68 -8.60
CA HIS A 38 70.68 43.71 -7.68
C HIS A 38 69.71 43.36 -6.56
N ARG A 39 69.03 44.34 -5.98
CA ARG A 39 67.97 44.11 -4.99
C ARG A 39 66.85 43.24 -5.54
N ARG A 40 66.40 43.50 -6.76
CA ARG A 40 65.37 42.68 -7.41
C ARG A 40 65.84 41.25 -7.68
N GLN A 41 67.12 41.04 -8.01
CA GLN A 41 67.69 39.70 -8.16
C GLN A 41 67.70 38.95 -6.83
N LEU A 42 68.14 39.59 -5.75
CA LEU A 42 68.10 39.01 -4.40
C LEU A 42 66.67 38.65 -3.97
N GLU A 43 65.69 39.51 -4.23
CA GLU A 43 64.27 39.24 -3.94
C GLU A 43 63.72 38.04 -4.74
N ILE A 44 64.20 37.81 -5.97
CA ILE A 44 63.81 36.66 -6.79
C ILE A 44 64.49 35.38 -6.28
N GLU A 45 65.78 35.44 -5.98
CA GLU A 45 66.54 34.31 -5.44
C GLU A 45 66.00 33.87 -4.07
N GLU A 46 65.68 34.83 -3.19
CA GLU A 46 65.06 34.57 -1.90
C GLU A 46 63.72 33.86 -2.06
N LYS A 47 62.84 34.36 -2.93
CA LYS A 47 61.55 33.70 -3.23
C LYS A 47 61.71 32.30 -3.80
N LEU A 48 62.69 32.07 -4.69
CA LEU A 48 62.95 30.75 -5.24
C LEU A 48 63.40 29.76 -4.15
N ILE A 49 64.24 30.22 -3.22
CA ILE A 49 64.68 29.42 -2.06
C ILE A 49 63.51 29.15 -1.12
N GLU A 50 62.67 30.14 -0.83
CA GLU A 50 61.46 29.98 -0.02
C GLU A 50 60.50 28.97 -0.65
N GLU A 51 60.23 29.06 -1.95
CA GLU A 51 59.37 28.11 -2.66
C GLU A 51 59.97 26.70 -2.68
N GLU A 52 61.27 26.55 -2.94
CA GLU A 52 61.94 25.26 -2.95
C GLU A 52 61.93 24.61 -1.55
N THR A 53 62.18 25.40 -0.51
CA THR A 53 62.14 24.91 0.88
C THR A 53 60.72 24.56 1.31
N ALA A 54 59.71 25.35 0.95
CA ALA A 54 58.31 25.04 1.21
C ALA A 54 57.89 23.72 0.55
N ARG A 55 58.23 23.53 -0.74
CA ARG A 55 57.96 22.27 -1.47
C ARG A 55 58.62 21.07 -0.79
N ARG A 56 59.88 21.20 -0.39
CA ARG A 56 60.60 20.11 0.30
C ARG A 56 59.95 19.75 1.64
N VAL A 57 59.48 20.76 2.39
CA VAL A 57 58.77 20.53 3.65
C VAL A 57 57.44 19.84 3.39
N GLU A 58 56.66 20.29 2.42
CA GLU A 58 55.39 19.66 2.02
C GLU A 58 55.57 18.20 1.62
N GLU A 59 56.56 17.88 0.79
CA GLU A 59 56.86 16.50 0.40
C GLU A 59 57.25 15.62 1.60
N LEU A 60 58.05 16.15 2.53
CA LEU A 60 58.44 15.41 3.73
C LEU A 60 57.25 15.17 4.66
N VAL A 61 56.35 16.15 4.78
CA VAL A 61 55.11 16.01 5.55
C VAL A 61 54.19 14.99 4.90
N ALA A 62 53.96 15.09 3.59
CA ALA A 62 53.12 14.15 2.84
C ALA A 62 53.61 12.70 2.99
N LYS A 63 54.92 12.46 2.80
CA LYS A 63 55.52 11.13 2.98
C LYS A 63 55.35 10.61 4.40
N ARG A 64 55.58 11.45 5.41
CA ARG A 64 55.39 11.04 6.81
C ARG A 64 53.94 10.72 7.13
N VAL A 65 52.99 11.50 6.62
CA VAL A 65 51.56 11.25 6.81
C VAL A 65 51.15 9.94 6.14
N GLU A 66 51.60 9.70 4.91
CA GLU A 66 51.34 8.47 4.17
C GLU A 66 51.90 7.24 4.91
N GLU A 67 53.15 7.30 5.36
CA GLU A 67 53.75 6.21 6.15
C GLU A 67 53.00 5.93 7.46
N GLU A 68 52.54 6.97 8.17
CA GLU A 68 51.77 6.79 9.39
C GLU A 68 50.36 6.24 9.13
N LEU A 69 49.74 6.61 8.01
CA LEU A 69 48.46 6.05 7.58
C LEU A 69 48.60 4.59 7.17
N GLU A 70 49.63 4.23 6.41
CA GLU A 70 49.85 2.85 5.96
C GLU A 70 50.11 1.91 7.16
N LYS A 71 50.84 2.37 8.19
CA LYS A 71 51.04 1.61 9.44
C LYS A 71 49.73 1.28 10.16
N ARG A 72 48.72 2.16 10.07
CA ARG A 72 47.42 2.01 10.77
C ARG A 72 46.30 1.54 9.85
N LYS A 73 46.59 1.34 8.56
CA LYS A 73 45.60 1.00 7.54
C LYS A 73 44.82 -0.27 7.88
N ASP A 74 45.51 -1.36 8.23
CA ASP A 74 44.85 -2.62 8.57
C ASP A 74 43.95 -2.50 9.82
N GLU A 75 44.30 -1.64 10.77
CA GLU A 75 43.46 -1.37 11.95
C GLU A 75 42.22 -0.55 11.58
N ILE A 76 42.42 0.50 10.77
CA ILE A 76 41.33 1.34 10.26
C ILE A 76 40.37 0.50 9.41
N GLU A 77 40.90 -0.30 8.47
CA GLU A 77 40.10 -1.18 7.61
C GLU A 77 39.29 -2.18 8.43
N ARG A 78 39.89 -2.83 9.43
CA ARG A 78 39.17 -3.74 10.33
C ARG A 78 38.06 -3.05 11.10
N GLU A 79 38.30 -1.85 11.63
CA GLU A 79 37.28 -1.10 12.36
C GLU A 79 36.15 -0.62 11.44
N VAL A 80 36.47 -0.19 10.22
CA VAL A 80 35.47 0.18 9.20
C VAL A 80 34.62 -1.04 8.84
N LEU A 81 35.24 -2.18 8.56
CA LEU A 81 34.53 -3.43 8.26
C LEU A 81 33.61 -3.83 9.41
N ARG A 82 34.11 -3.80 10.65
CA ARG A 82 33.33 -4.12 11.85
C ARG A 82 32.08 -3.23 11.96
N ARG A 83 32.21 -1.91 11.78
CA ARG A 83 31.08 -0.97 11.84
C ARG A 83 30.08 -1.20 10.71
N VAL A 84 30.56 -1.48 9.51
CA VAL A 84 29.69 -1.77 8.36
C VAL A 84 28.92 -3.08 8.57
N GLU A 85 29.58 -4.13 9.05
CA GLU A 85 28.94 -5.40 9.37
C GLU A 85 27.91 -5.27 10.49
N GLU A 86 28.22 -4.50 11.54
CA GLU A 86 27.28 -4.23 12.63
C GLU A 86 26.05 -3.46 12.14
N ALA A 87 26.25 -2.39 11.35
CA ALA A 87 25.16 -1.63 10.75
C ALA A 87 24.30 -2.50 9.82
N LYS A 88 24.94 -3.33 8.98
CA LYS A 88 24.27 -4.28 8.09
C LYS A 88 23.44 -5.28 8.89
N ARG A 89 23.99 -5.84 9.97
CA ARG A 89 23.30 -6.81 10.83
C ARG A 89 22.08 -6.21 11.52
N ILE A 90 22.16 -4.95 11.97
CA ILE A 90 21.01 -4.24 12.56
C ILE A 90 19.92 -4.06 11.51
N MET A 91 20.30 -3.58 10.32
CA MET A 91 19.36 -3.36 9.22
C MET A 91 18.70 -4.65 8.75
N GLU A 92 19.47 -5.73 8.57
CA GLU A 92 18.94 -7.05 8.18
C GLU A 92 17.97 -7.61 9.21
N ARG A 93 18.27 -7.46 10.51
CA ARG A 93 17.35 -7.89 11.58
C ARG A 93 16.04 -7.13 11.51
N GLN A 94 16.09 -5.81 11.42
CA GLN A 94 14.89 -4.97 11.34
C GLN A 94 14.05 -5.32 10.11
N LEU A 95 14.69 -5.52 8.96
CA LEU A 95 14.02 -5.90 7.73
C LEU A 95 13.32 -7.27 7.84
N LEU A 96 13.99 -8.28 8.42
CA LEU A 96 13.40 -9.59 8.63
C LEU A 96 12.22 -9.54 9.60
N GLU A 97 12.34 -8.83 10.73
CA GLU A 97 11.27 -8.65 11.69
C GLU A 97 10.04 -7.96 11.06
N GLU A 98 10.26 -6.94 10.23
CA GLU A 98 9.19 -6.24 9.53
C GLU A 98 8.50 -7.12 8.49
N LEU A 99 9.26 -7.91 7.72
CA LEU A 99 8.71 -8.87 6.75
C LEU A 99 7.89 -9.97 7.44
N GLU A 100 8.38 -10.53 8.55
CA GLU A 100 7.64 -11.52 9.33
C GLU A 100 6.33 -10.96 9.87
N ARG A 101 6.37 -9.72 10.40
CA ARG A 101 5.17 -9.03 10.89
C ARG A 101 4.16 -8.79 9.77
N GLN A 102 4.60 -8.33 8.60
CA GLN A 102 3.72 -8.13 7.45
C GLN A 102 3.08 -9.44 7.00
N ARG A 103 3.87 -10.52 6.90
CA ARG A 103 3.37 -11.85 6.54
C ARG A 103 2.34 -12.36 7.54
N GLN A 104 2.59 -12.20 8.84
CA GLN A 104 1.64 -12.59 9.89
C GLN A 104 0.35 -11.76 9.82
N ALA A 105 0.46 -10.45 9.59
CA ALA A 105 -0.70 -9.57 9.43
C ALA A 105 -1.54 -9.93 8.21
N GLU A 106 -0.90 -10.24 7.07
CA GLU A 106 -1.57 -10.67 5.85
C GLU A 106 -2.31 -12.00 6.06
N LEU A 107 -1.65 -13.00 6.66
CA LEU A 107 -2.27 -14.29 6.98
C LEU A 107 -3.43 -14.14 7.96
N ALA A 108 -3.28 -13.29 8.99
CA ALA A 108 -4.36 -13.01 9.94
C ALA A 108 -5.55 -12.31 9.26
N ALA A 109 -5.29 -11.33 8.39
CA ALA A 109 -6.32 -10.65 7.62
C ALA A 109 -7.04 -11.60 6.66
N GLN A 110 -6.31 -12.51 6.00
CA GLN A 110 -6.90 -13.52 5.13
C GLN A 110 -7.79 -14.49 5.92
N LYS A 111 -7.33 -14.98 7.06
CA LYS A 111 -8.13 -15.85 7.94
C LYS A 111 -9.39 -15.14 8.45
N ALA A 112 -9.27 -13.89 8.88
CA ALA A 112 -10.43 -13.12 9.34
C ALA A 112 -11.48 -12.95 8.22
N ARG A 113 -11.04 -12.68 6.99
CA ARG A 113 -11.95 -12.61 5.83
C ARG A 113 -12.60 -13.95 5.52
N GLU A 114 -11.84 -15.05 5.58
CA GLU A 114 -12.37 -16.39 5.36
C GLU A 114 -13.41 -16.78 6.43
N GLU A 115 -13.14 -16.47 7.70
CA GLU A 115 -14.07 -16.69 8.81
C GLU A 115 -15.34 -15.85 8.66
N GLU A 116 -15.22 -14.58 8.25
CA GLU A 116 -16.38 -13.72 7.98
C GLU A 116 -17.23 -14.27 6.83
N GLU A 117 -16.61 -14.69 5.73
CA GLU A 117 -17.31 -15.32 4.60
C GLU A 117 -17.97 -16.64 5.00
N LYS A 118 -17.29 -17.44 5.84
CA LYS A 118 -17.86 -18.68 6.36
C LYS A 118 -19.08 -18.39 7.25
N CYS A 119 -18.98 -17.39 8.14
CA CYS A 119 -20.10 -16.98 8.99
C CYS A 119 -21.30 -16.50 8.15
N LYS A 120 -21.06 -15.69 7.11
CA LYS A 120 -22.13 -15.26 6.18
C LYS A 120 -22.77 -16.44 5.44
N ARG A 121 -21.98 -17.42 5.00
CA ARG A 121 -22.50 -18.63 4.35
C ARG A 121 -23.36 -19.46 5.29
N GLU A 122 -22.91 -19.67 6.53
CA GLU A 122 -23.69 -20.39 7.54
C GLU A 122 -25.00 -19.66 7.88
N GLU A 123 -24.99 -18.33 7.94
CA GLU A 123 -26.19 -17.53 8.15
C GLU A 123 -27.17 -17.65 6.96
N LEU A 124 -26.67 -17.57 5.73
CA LEU A 124 -27.47 -17.78 4.53
C LEU A 124 -28.06 -19.19 4.46
N GLU A 125 -27.29 -20.21 4.82
CA GLU A 125 -27.75 -21.60 4.87
C GLU A 125 -28.90 -21.78 5.87
N LYS A 126 -28.79 -21.18 7.07
CA LYS A 126 -29.89 -21.18 8.06
C LYS A 126 -31.15 -20.51 7.51
N ILE A 127 -31.01 -19.37 6.84
CA ILE A 127 -32.16 -18.67 6.23
C ILE A 127 -32.81 -19.54 5.15
N LEU A 128 -32.02 -20.20 4.31
CA LEU A 128 -32.52 -21.10 3.27
C LEU A 128 -33.22 -22.32 3.87
N GLU A 129 -32.67 -22.92 4.93
CA GLU A 129 -33.28 -24.03 5.63
C GLU A 129 -34.62 -23.64 6.26
N GLU A 130 -34.69 -22.49 6.93
CA GLU A 130 -35.94 -21.96 7.47
C GLU A 130 -36.97 -21.67 6.37
N ASN A 131 -36.54 -21.12 5.23
CA ASN A 131 -37.44 -20.85 4.11
C ASN A 131 -37.99 -22.14 3.50
N ASN A 132 -37.12 -23.12 3.27
CA ASN A 132 -37.50 -24.44 2.78
C ASN A 132 -38.46 -25.15 3.74
N ARG A 133 -38.23 -25.05 5.05
CA ARG A 133 -39.14 -25.59 6.06
C ARG A 133 -40.51 -24.92 5.99
N LYS A 134 -40.56 -23.60 5.87
CA LYS A 134 -41.84 -22.86 5.71
C LYS A 134 -42.58 -23.26 4.44
N ILE A 135 -41.87 -23.47 3.32
CA ILE A 135 -42.44 -23.95 2.07
C ILE A 135 -43.00 -25.36 2.24
N ALA A 136 -42.22 -26.28 2.83
CA ALA A 136 -42.64 -27.65 3.07
C ALA A 136 -43.88 -27.71 3.98
N ASP A 137 -43.90 -26.93 5.07
CA ASP A 137 -45.04 -26.85 5.98
C ASP A 137 -46.28 -26.29 5.27
N ALA A 138 -46.12 -25.27 4.43
CA ALA A 138 -47.22 -24.71 3.64
C ALA A 138 -47.77 -25.72 2.62
N GLN A 139 -46.89 -26.44 1.92
CA GLN A 139 -47.27 -27.49 0.98
C GLN A 139 -47.99 -28.65 1.68
N ALA A 140 -47.52 -29.07 2.87
CA ALA A 140 -48.16 -30.11 3.67
C ALA A 140 -49.58 -29.70 4.10
N ARG A 141 -49.77 -28.45 4.54
CA ARG A 141 -51.09 -27.93 4.88
C ARG A 141 -52.04 -27.91 3.69
N LEU A 142 -51.58 -27.46 2.53
CA LEU A 142 -52.37 -27.47 1.30
C LEU A 142 -52.74 -28.90 0.86
N ALA A 143 -51.81 -29.84 0.99
CA ALA A 143 -52.08 -31.25 0.70
C ALA A 143 -53.11 -31.86 1.67
N GLU A 144 -53.02 -31.55 2.97
CA GLU A 144 -54.00 -31.99 3.96
C GLU A 144 -55.39 -31.43 3.68
N GLU A 145 -55.48 -30.14 3.33
CA GLU A 145 -56.74 -29.49 2.98
C GLU A 145 -57.36 -30.09 1.71
N GLN A 146 -56.54 -30.35 0.67
CA GLN A 146 -57.00 -31.04 -0.54
C GLN A 146 -57.53 -32.45 -0.23
N LEU A 147 -56.85 -33.22 0.63
CA LEU A 147 -57.31 -34.54 1.06
C LEU A 147 -58.65 -34.45 1.80
N ARG A 148 -58.82 -33.49 2.72
CA ARG A 148 -60.09 -33.27 3.43
C ARG A 148 -61.24 -32.97 2.47
N ILE A 149 -61.02 -32.12 1.46
CA ILE A 149 -62.03 -31.80 0.44
C ILE A 149 -62.44 -33.07 -0.33
N VAL A 150 -61.47 -33.91 -0.72
CA VAL A 150 -61.75 -35.15 -1.45
C VAL A 150 -62.52 -36.15 -0.58
N GLU A 151 -62.15 -36.30 0.70
CA GLU A 151 -62.88 -37.15 1.65
C GLU A 151 -64.32 -36.67 1.87
N GLU A 152 -64.53 -35.36 1.97
CA GLU A 152 -65.86 -34.77 2.12
C GLU A 152 -66.70 -34.96 0.86
N GLN A 153 -66.13 -34.75 -0.33
CA GLN A 153 -66.81 -35.07 -1.59
C GLN A 153 -67.19 -36.55 -1.69
N ARG A 154 -66.32 -37.45 -1.22
CA ARG A 154 -66.61 -38.90 -1.16
C ARG A 154 -67.79 -39.20 -0.23
N LYS A 155 -67.85 -38.58 0.95
CA LYS A 155 -69.00 -38.72 1.88
C LYS A 155 -70.30 -38.20 1.27
N ILE A 156 -70.27 -37.00 0.68
CA ILE A 156 -71.46 -36.42 0.03
C ILE A 156 -71.95 -37.34 -1.10
N HIS A 157 -71.03 -37.91 -1.87
CA HIS A 157 -71.39 -38.84 -2.94
C HIS A 157 -72.02 -40.14 -2.39
N GLU A 158 -71.46 -40.71 -1.33
CA GLU A 158 -72.01 -41.87 -0.64
C GLU A 158 -73.41 -41.61 -0.07
N GLU A 159 -73.61 -40.45 0.58
CA GLU A 159 -74.91 -40.01 1.09
C GLU A 159 -75.93 -39.81 -0.03
N ARG A 160 -75.53 -39.17 -1.14
CA ARG A 160 -76.39 -39.02 -2.33
C ARG A 160 -76.82 -40.36 -2.90
N MET A 161 -75.89 -41.32 -3.02
CA MET A 161 -76.19 -42.66 -3.53
C MET A 161 -77.16 -43.41 -2.60
N LYS A 162 -76.99 -43.28 -1.29
CA LYS A 162 -77.88 -43.88 -0.30
C LYS A 162 -79.28 -43.26 -0.36
N LEU A 163 -79.37 -41.92 -0.43
CA LEU A 163 -80.64 -41.21 -0.55
C LEU A 163 -81.38 -41.58 -1.85
N GLU A 164 -80.66 -41.71 -2.98
CA GLU A 164 -81.26 -42.13 -4.25
C GLU A 164 -81.73 -43.58 -4.20
N GLN A 165 -80.99 -44.49 -3.57
CA GLN A 165 -81.44 -45.86 -3.33
C GLN A 165 -82.70 -45.91 -2.46
N ASP A 166 -82.75 -45.13 -1.39
CA ASP A 166 -83.91 -45.06 -0.50
C ASP A 166 -85.11 -44.47 -1.23
N ARG A 167 -84.93 -43.43 -2.05
CA ARG A 167 -85.98 -42.87 -2.90
C ARG A 167 -86.50 -43.89 -3.92
N GLN A 168 -85.62 -44.66 -4.56
CA GLN A 168 -86.03 -45.73 -5.46
C GLN A 168 -86.77 -46.87 -4.74
N ARG A 169 -86.39 -47.20 -3.50
CA ARG A 169 -87.12 -48.18 -2.67
C ARG A 169 -88.51 -47.66 -2.33
N GLN A 170 -88.63 -46.42 -1.87
CA GLN A 170 -89.92 -45.78 -1.60
C GLN A 170 -90.80 -45.75 -2.84
N GLN A 171 -90.29 -45.35 -4.00
CA GLN A 171 -91.05 -45.37 -5.25
C GLN A 171 -91.53 -46.78 -5.62
N LYS A 172 -90.70 -47.81 -5.45
CA LYS A 172 -91.10 -49.21 -5.68
C LYS A 172 -92.19 -49.66 -4.69
N GLU A 173 -92.09 -49.26 -3.43
CA GLU A 173 -93.08 -49.56 -2.40
C GLU A 173 -94.42 -48.84 -2.63
N GLU A 174 -94.38 -47.55 -2.98
CA GLU A 174 -95.55 -46.76 -3.38
C GLU A 174 -96.21 -47.35 -4.62
N GLN A 175 -95.43 -47.65 -5.66
CA GLN A 175 -95.94 -48.30 -6.88
C GLN A 175 -96.56 -49.66 -6.56
N LYS A 176 -95.99 -50.43 -5.63
CA LYS A 176 -96.52 -51.72 -5.17
C LYS A 176 -97.84 -51.55 -4.40
N MET A 177 -97.98 -50.50 -3.60
CA MET A 177 -99.25 -50.15 -2.94
C MET A 177 -100.33 -49.76 -3.95
N ILE A 178 -100.00 -48.92 -4.93
CA ILE A 178 -100.94 -48.47 -5.99
C ILE A 178 -101.37 -49.65 -6.88
N LEU A 179 -100.43 -50.51 -7.26
CA LEU A 179 -100.71 -51.72 -8.06
C LEU A 179 -101.41 -52.84 -7.24
N GLY A 180 -101.62 -52.66 -5.93
CA GLY A 180 -102.32 -53.62 -5.07
C GLY A 180 -101.61 -54.98 -4.92
N LYS A 181 -100.31 -55.07 -5.25
CA LYS A 181 -99.54 -56.32 -5.21
C LYS A 181 -98.98 -56.56 -3.81
N GLY A 182 -99.39 -57.67 -3.20
CA GLY A 182 -98.95 -58.08 -1.85
C GLY A 182 -99.78 -57.43 -0.74
N LYS A 183 -100.97 -57.99 -0.47
CA LYS A 183 -101.87 -57.73 0.69
C LYS A 183 -102.10 -56.26 1.14
N SER A 184 -101.72 -55.27 0.34
CA SER A 184 -101.72 -53.85 0.68
C SER A 184 -103.12 -53.21 0.58
N ARG A 185 -104.03 -53.77 -0.22
CA ARG A 185 -105.42 -53.28 -0.34
C ARG A 185 -106.19 -53.55 0.96
N PRO A 186 -106.61 -52.52 1.72
CA PRO A 186 -107.43 -52.71 2.91
C PRO A 186 -108.74 -53.39 2.50
N LYS A 187 -109.12 -54.47 3.19
CA LYS A 187 -110.43 -55.11 2.97
C LYS A 187 -111.52 -54.16 3.45
N LEU A 188 -112.10 -53.41 2.53
CA LEU A 188 -113.36 -52.70 2.75
C LEU A 188 -114.47 -53.74 2.85
N SER A 189 -114.88 -54.06 4.07
CA SER A 189 -116.11 -54.83 4.32
C SER A 189 -117.30 -53.90 4.15
N PHE A 190 -117.92 -53.93 2.97
CA PHE A 190 -119.24 -53.33 2.78
C PHE A 190 -120.30 -54.30 3.31
N SER A 191 -120.94 -53.95 4.43
CA SER A 191 -122.16 -54.62 4.87
C SER A 191 -123.31 -54.17 3.96
N LEU A 192 -123.69 -55.00 3.00
CA LEU A 192 -124.94 -54.85 2.27
C LEU A 192 -126.09 -55.11 3.24
N LYS A 193 -126.80 -54.05 3.65
CA LYS A 193 -128.11 -54.21 4.27
C LYS A 193 -129.08 -54.61 3.15
N ALA A 194 -129.50 -55.87 3.13
CA ALA A 194 -130.68 -56.27 2.40
C ALA A 194 -131.89 -55.69 3.15
N THR A 195 -132.73 -54.94 2.45
CA THR A 195 -134.04 -54.50 2.94
C THR A 195 -135.04 -54.85 1.86
N GLU A 196 -136.06 -55.61 2.29
CA GLU A 196 -137.25 -56.03 1.54
C GLU A 196 -138.02 -54.86 0.94
#